data_AF-A0A2V2T0J7-F1
#
_entry.id   AF-A0A2V2T0J7-F1
#
_cell.length_a   1.000
_cell.length_b   1.000
_cell.length_c   1.000
_cell.angle_alpha   90.00
_cell.angle_beta   90.00
_cell.angle_gamma   90.00
#
_symmetry.space_group_name_H-M   'P 1'
#
loop_
_entity.id
_entity.type
_entity.pdbx_description
1 polymer ?
#
loop_
_entity_poly.entity_id
_entity_poly.type
_entity_poly.pdbx_seq_one_letter_code
_entity_poly.pdbx_strand_id
1 'polypeptide(L)' 'MAISVFDLFKIGIGPSSSHTVGPMRAAALFVAALRERQLLERVERVEVKLYGSLSAT' A
#
# COMPACT_ATOMS: atom_id res chain seq x y z
N MET A 1 -8.02 -20.54 10.20
CA MET A 1 -8.13 -19.07 10.03
C MET A 1 -9.61 -18.72 9.94
N ALA A 2 -10.07 -17.74 10.73
CA ALA A 2 -11.41 -17.21 10.59
C ALA A 2 -11.39 -16.06 9.56
N ILE A 3 -12.41 -15.99 8.70
CA ILE A 3 -12.62 -14.89 7.76
C ILE A 3 -13.84 -14.10 8.24
N SER A 4 -13.69 -12.78 8.40
CA SER A 4 -14.78 -11.90 8.80
C SER A 4 -15.56 -11.38 7.58
N VAL A 5 -16.83 -11.01 7.79
CA VAL A 5 -17.59 -10.25 6.76
C VAL A 5 -16.89 -8.94 6.40
N PHE A 6 -16.18 -8.33 7.36
CA PHE A 6 -15.37 -7.13 7.14
C PHE A 6 -14.11 -7.40 6.31
N ASP A 7 -13.71 -8.66 6.14
CA ASP A 7 -12.63 -9.01 5.22
C ASP A 7 -13.08 -9.02 3.77
N LEU A 8 -14.36 -9.27 3.53
CA LEU A 8 -14.98 -9.34 2.21
C LEU A 8 -15.47 -7.96 1.75
N PHE A 9 -16.10 -7.21 2.65
CA PHE A 9 -16.70 -5.90 2.36
C PHE A 9 -15.91 -4.79 3.04
N LYS A 10 -15.06 -4.12 2.25
CA LYS A 10 -14.18 -3.04 2.72
C LYS A 10 -14.51 -1.76 1.97
N ILE A 11 -14.61 -0.66 2.70
CA ILE A 11 -14.64 0.68 2.10
C ILE A 11 -13.27 0.95 1.48
N GLY A 12 -13.26 1.41 0.23
CA GLY A 12 -12.05 1.68 -0.52
C GLY A 12 -12.33 2.62 -1.70
N ILE A 13 -11.33 2.81 -2.55
CA ILE A 13 -11.41 3.63 -3.76
C ILE A 13 -11.23 2.74 -5.00
N GLY A 14 -12.06 2.96 -6.02
CA GLY A 14 -11.94 2.29 -7.32
C GLY A 14 -10.76 2.81 -8.16
N PRO A 15 -10.45 2.17 -9.30
CA PRO A 15 -11.22 1.09 -9.94
C PRO A 15 -10.86 -0.33 -9.48
N SER A 16 -9.75 -0.55 -8.75
CA SER A 16 -9.25 -1.90 -8.47
C SER A 16 -8.74 -2.07 -7.04
N SER A 17 -9.23 -3.08 -6.33
CA SER A 17 -8.70 -3.42 -5.01
C SER A 17 -7.22 -3.83 -5.05
N SER A 18 -6.79 -4.54 -6.09
CA SER A 18 -5.41 -5.06 -6.21
C SER A 18 -4.44 -4.04 -6.79
N HIS A 19 -4.87 -3.16 -7.69
CA HIS A 19 -4.00 -2.19 -8.38
C HIS A 19 -4.18 -0.75 -7.87
N THR A 20 -5.16 -0.48 -7.00
CA THR A 20 -5.37 0.83 -6.38
C THR A 20 -5.21 0.74 -4.87
N VAL A 21 -6.10 0.02 -4.17
CA VAL A 21 -6.10 -0.02 -2.70
C VAL A 21 -4.88 -0.75 -2.15
N GLY A 22 -4.47 -1.86 -2.78
CA GLY A 22 -3.27 -2.63 -2.40
C GLY A 22 -2.00 -1.78 -2.40
N PRO A 23 -1.61 -1.16 -3.54
CA PRO A 23 -0.45 -0.28 -3.61
C PRO A 23 -0.54 0.93 -2.67
N MET A 24 -1.73 1.53 -2.51
CA MET A 24 -1.94 2.64 -1.58
C MET A 24 -1.66 2.22 -0.12
N ARG A 25 -2.14 1.04 0.29
CA ARG A 25 -1.83 0.49 1.62
C ARG A 25 -0.35 0.18 1.79
N ALA A 26 0.30 -0.37 0.77
CA ALA A 26 1.74 -0.63 0.81
C ALA A 26 2.55 0.67 1.01
N ALA A 27 2.18 1.75 0.32
CA ALA A 27 2.80 3.06 0.50
C ALA A 27 2.57 3.62 1.92
N ALA A 28 1.36 3.50 2.46
CA ALA A 28 1.05 3.93 3.83
C ALA A 28 1.88 3.17 4.87
N LEU A 29 2.03 1.85 4.70
CA LEU A 29 2.87 1.01 5.56
C LEU A 29 4.35 1.41 5.48
N PHE A 30 4.85 1.72 4.28
CA PHE A 30 6.22 2.19 4.09
C PHE A 30 6.48 3.50 4.87
N VAL A 31 5.59 4.47 4.76
CA VAL A 31 5.72 5.75 5.48
C VAL A 31 5.61 5.55 7.00
N ALA A 32 4.70 4.68 7.47
CA ALA A 32 4.58 4.36 8.89
C ALA A 32 5.89 3.76 9.43
N ALA A 33 6.48 2.82 8.71
CA ALA A 33 7.76 2.21 9.10
C ALA A 33 8.92 3.23 9.14
N LEU A 34 8.94 4.21 8.23
CA LEU A 34 9.93 5.30 8.27
C LEU A 34 9.77 6.20 9.49
N ARG A 35 8.52 6.49 9.89
CA ARG A 35 8.23 7.27 11.11
C ARG A 35 8.65 6.53 12.36
N GLU A 36 8.28 5.26 12.48
CA GLU A 36 8.66 4.42 13.64
C GLU A 36 10.18 4.35 13.82
N ARG A 37 10.93 4.32 12.70
CA ARG A 37 12.40 4.30 12.71
C ARG A 37 13.04 5.67 12.82
N GLN A 38 12.25 6.75 12.92
CA GLN A 38 12.73 8.14 12.95
C GLN A 38 13.60 8.51 11.73
N LEU A 39 13.33 7.88 10.59
CA LEU A 39 14.05 8.10 9.34
C LEU A 39 13.32 9.07 8.41
N LEU A 40 12.02 9.33 8.64
CA LEU A 40 11.19 10.10 7.72
C LEU A 40 11.78 11.48 7.37
N GLU A 41 12.25 12.24 8.37
CA GLU A 41 12.85 13.57 8.17
C GLU A 41 14.18 13.54 7.40
N ARG A 42 14.80 12.36 7.26
CA ARG A 42 16.06 12.16 6.53
C ARG A 42 15.84 11.65 5.10
N VAL A 43 14.59 11.42 4.69
CA VAL A 43 14.29 10.91 3.35
C VAL A 43 14.36 12.06 2.34
N GLU A 44 15.37 12.00 1.47
CA GLU A 44 15.55 12.99 0.39
C GLU A 44 14.91 12.55 -0.93
N ARG A 45 14.72 11.24 -1.13
CA ARG A 45 14.15 10.65 -2.35
C ARG A 45 13.38 9.38 -2.05
N VAL A 46 12.23 9.23 -2.70
CA VAL A 46 11.45 7.98 -2.72
C VAL A 46 11.48 7.43 -4.14
N GLU A 47 11.67 6.12 -4.27
CA GLU A 47 11.62 5.40 -5.53
C GLU A 47 10.63 4.25 -5.41
N VAL A 48 9.74 4.13 -6.40
CA VAL A 48 8.75 3.05 -6.48
C VAL A 48 8.97 2.32 -7.79
N LYS A 49 9.12 0.99 -7.73
CA LYS A 49 9.20 0.13 -8.90
C LYS A 49 8.02 -0.82 -8.90
N LEU A 50 7.26 -0.79 -9.97
CA LEU A 50 6.16 -1.73 -10.20
C LEU A 50 6.69 -2.91 -11.01
N TYR A 51 6.22 -4.11 -10.70
CA TYR A 51 6.65 -5.35 -11.35
C TYR A 51 5.44 -6.20 -11.76
N GLY A 52 5.66 -7.06 -12.76
CA GLY A 52 4.67 -8.05 -13.21
C GLY A 52 3.37 -7.41 -13.68
N SER A 53 2.23 -8.01 -13.28
CA SER A 53 0.90 -7.51 -13.66
C SER A 53 0.66 -6.08 -13.18
N LEU A 54 1.19 -5.69 -12.01
CA LEU A 54 1.00 -4.34 -11.47
C LEU A 54 1.63 -3.25 -12.35
N SER A 55 2.71 -3.56 -13.06
CA SER A 55 3.30 -2.65 -14.06
C SER A 55 2.69 -2.76 -15.45
N ALA A 56 1.94 -3.83 -15.73
CA ALA A 56 1.47 -4.16 -17.07
C ALA A 56 0.04 -3.68 -17.36
N THR A 57 -0.63 -3.07 -16.38
CA THR A 57 -2.03 -2.66 -16.43
C THR A 57 -2.16 -1.21 -16.01
#